data_AF-A0A377XIX2-F1
#
_entry.id   AF-A0A377XIX2-F1
#
_cell.length_a   1.000
_cell.length_b   1.000
_cell.length_c   1.000
_cell.angle_alpha   90.00
_cell.angle_beta   90.00
_cell.angle_gamma   90.00
#
_symmetry.space_group_name_H-M   'P 1'
#
loop_
_entity.id
_entity.type
_entity.pdbx_description
1 polymer ?
#
loop_
_entity_poly.entity_id
_entity_poly.type
_entity_poly.pdbx_seq_one_letter_code
_entity_poly.pdbx_strand_id
1 'polypeptide(L)'
;MEYRHDRDSQREKRGRLNQEIRGLVEQTNSALLNENANKDSKVIPTQRDLLAGIVAKHYARQHLLPHDVVMAHERGMIHYHDLDYSPFFPMFNCMLIDLKGMLTQGFKMGNAEIEPPKSISTATAVTAQIIAQVASHIYGGTTINRIDEVLAPFVSESFKKHRKIAEEWQIPDAEGYARARTEKSATTPSSRWSMRLTHCIPPTARRRSSPSGSALAPAGNRG
;
A
#
# COMPACT_ATOMS: atom_id res chain seq x y z
N MET A 1 38.21 -6.62 -33.61
CA MET A 1 37.41 -6.06 -32.50
C MET A 1 36.06 -6.78 -32.37
N GLU A 2 35.44 -7.16 -33.48
CA GLU A 2 34.16 -7.92 -33.55
C GLU A 2 34.15 -9.24 -32.77
N TYR A 3 35.19 -10.08 -32.88
CA TYR A 3 35.26 -11.36 -32.15
C TYR A 3 35.28 -11.22 -30.61
N ARG A 4 35.94 -10.17 -30.08
CA ARG A 4 35.96 -9.92 -28.62
C ARG A 4 34.60 -9.42 -28.14
N HIS A 5 34.01 -8.48 -28.89
CA HIS A 5 32.67 -7.97 -28.65
C HIS A 5 31.61 -9.09 -28.64
N ASP A 6 31.67 -10.01 -29.59
CA ASP A 6 30.72 -11.13 -29.68
C ASP A 6 30.90 -12.14 -28.54
N ARG A 7 32.15 -12.43 -28.15
CA ARG A 7 32.45 -13.30 -26.99
C ARG A 7 31.96 -12.69 -25.68
N ASP A 8 32.16 -11.40 -25.49
CA ASP A 8 31.71 -10.68 -24.29
C ASP A 8 30.17 -10.64 -24.23
N SER A 9 29.52 -10.35 -25.36
CA SER A 9 28.05 -10.41 -25.50
C SER A 9 27.49 -11.80 -25.19
N GLN A 10 28.15 -12.86 -25.65
CA GLN A 10 27.73 -14.24 -25.36
C GLN A 10 27.93 -14.62 -23.90
N ARG A 11 28.99 -14.12 -23.24
CA ARG A 11 29.23 -14.33 -21.82
C ARG A 11 28.18 -13.61 -20.97
N GLU A 12 27.85 -12.38 -21.35
CA GLU A 12 26.81 -11.59 -20.69
C GLU A 12 25.44 -12.27 -20.78
N LYS A 13 25.04 -12.73 -21.99
CA LYS A 13 23.78 -13.47 -22.22
C LYS A 13 23.67 -14.75 -21.39
N ARG A 14 24.80 -15.39 -21.08
CA ARG A 14 24.85 -16.60 -20.23
C ARG A 14 24.82 -16.29 -18.73
N GLY A 15 24.97 -15.03 -18.33
CA GLY A 15 24.92 -14.63 -16.93
C GLY A 15 23.58 -14.99 -16.29
N ARG A 16 23.61 -15.48 -15.04
CA ARG A 16 22.41 -15.85 -14.28
C ARG A 16 21.38 -14.71 -14.21
N LEU A 17 21.85 -13.48 -14.01
CA LEU A 17 21.01 -12.29 -14.02
C LEU A 17 20.24 -12.12 -15.34
N ASN A 18 20.93 -12.21 -16.48
CA ASN A 18 20.31 -12.07 -17.80
C ASN A 18 19.31 -13.20 -18.10
N GLN A 19 19.57 -14.41 -17.60
CA GLN A 19 18.60 -15.51 -17.70
C GLN A 19 17.34 -15.25 -16.87
N GLU A 20 17.47 -14.74 -15.64
CA GLU A 20 16.33 -14.38 -14.78
C GLU A 20 15.50 -13.22 -15.39
N ILE A 21 16.17 -12.18 -15.90
CA ILE A 21 15.51 -11.06 -16.62
C ILE A 21 14.78 -11.58 -17.85
N ARG A 22 15.42 -12.41 -18.68
CA ARG A 22 14.80 -12.99 -19.87
C ARG A 22 13.60 -13.86 -19.50
N GLY A 23 13.70 -14.65 -18.44
CA GLY A 23 12.61 -15.50 -17.94
C GLY A 23 11.39 -14.70 -17.47
N LEU A 24 11.60 -13.49 -16.94
CA LEU A 24 10.53 -12.55 -16.62
C LEU A 24 9.89 -11.98 -17.89
N VAL A 25 10.69 -11.49 -18.85
CA VAL A 25 10.22 -10.88 -20.10
C VAL A 25 9.45 -11.87 -20.97
N GLU A 26 9.96 -13.10 -21.08
CA GLU A 26 9.32 -14.17 -21.86
C GLU A 26 8.19 -14.88 -21.07
N GLN A 27 7.97 -14.51 -19.80
CA GLN A 27 6.99 -15.13 -18.89
C GLN A 27 7.16 -16.65 -18.74
N THR A 28 8.39 -17.14 -18.77
CA THR A 28 8.71 -18.58 -18.73
C THR A 28 9.03 -19.09 -17.32
N ASN A 29 9.35 -18.20 -16.38
CA ASN A 29 9.74 -18.59 -15.02
C ASN A 29 8.57 -18.49 -14.02
N SER A 30 7.82 -19.59 -13.87
CA SER A 30 6.65 -19.66 -12.99
C SER A 30 6.93 -19.41 -11.51
N ALA A 31 8.16 -19.70 -11.02
CA ALA A 31 8.53 -19.43 -9.63
C ALA A 31 8.66 -17.93 -9.36
N LEU A 32 9.25 -17.17 -10.29
CA LEU A 32 9.32 -15.70 -10.22
C LEU A 32 7.94 -15.07 -10.42
N LEU A 33 7.15 -15.58 -11.36
CA LEU A 33 5.83 -15.05 -11.69
C LEU A 33 4.80 -15.25 -10.56
N ASN A 34 5.05 -16.20 -9.65
CA ASN A 34 4.16 -16.55 -8.53
C ASN A 34 4.81 -16.30 -7.16
N GLU A 35 5.91 -15.54 -7.08
CA GLU A 35 6.59 -15.22 -5.81
C GLU A 35 5.64 -14.55 -4.80
N ASN A 36 4.69 -13.76 -5.31
CA ASN A 36 3.68 -13.09 -4.48
C ASN A 36 2.27 -13.33 -5.04
N ALA A 37 1.44 -14.08 -4.29
CA ALA A 37 0.05 -14.36 -4.66
C ALA A 37 -0.83 -13.11 -4.80
N ASN A 38 -0.40 -11.98 -4.25
CA ASN A 38 -1.08 -10.69 -4.33
C ASN A 38 -0.57 -9.80 -5.50
N LYS A 39 0.38 -10.27 -6.32
CA LYS A 39 0.88 -9.51 -7.49
C LYS A 39 0.55 -10.26 -8.78
N ASP A 40 -0.21 -9.62 -9.67
CA ASP A 40 -0.49 -10.18 -11.00
C ASP A 40 0.72 -9.92 -11.90
N SER A 41 1.54 -10.95 -12.13
CA SER A 41 2.77 -10.86 -12.92
C SER A 41 2.55 -10.53 -14.41
N LYS A 42 1.29 -10.51 -14.88
CA LYS A 42 0.94 -10.06 -16.23
C LYS A 42 0.76 -8.55 -16.34
N VAL A 43 0.56 -7.82 -15.23
CA VAL A 43 0.39 -6.36 -15.30
C VAL A 43 1.73 -5.64 -15.26
N ILE A 44 1.84 -4.57 -16.04
CA ILE A 44 3.07 -3.78 -16.21
C ILE A 44 3.69 -3.30 -14.88
N PRO A 45 2.92 -2.78 -13.90
CA PRO A 45 3.51 -2.35 -12.63
C PRO A 45 4.22 -3.50 -11.91
N THR A 46 3.65 -4.69 -11.92
CA THR A 46 4.26 -5.88 -11.31
C THR A 46 5.49 -6.33 -12.07
N GLN A 47 5.48 -6.30 -13.40
CA GLN A 47 6.68 -6.65 -14.19
C GLN A 47 7.84 -5.70 -13.90
N ARG A 48 7.57 -4.40 -13.78
CA ARG A 48 8.60 -3.40 -13.44
C ARG A 48 9.18 -3.65 -12.05
N ASP A 49 8.32 -3.96 -11.08
CA ASP A 49 8.71 -4.25 -9.71
C ASP A 49 9.50 -5.57 -9.59
N LEU A 50 9.06 -6.65 -10.24
CA LEU A 50 9.80 -7.92 -10.31
C LEU A 50 11.18 -7.74 -10.97
N LEU A 51 11.27 -6.93 -12.03
CA LEU A 51 12.55 -6.63 -12.68
C LEU A 51 13.50 -5.91 -11.71
N ALA A 52 13.02 -4.90 -10.99
CA ALA A 52 13.81 -4.21 -9.97
C ALA A 52 14.25 -5.18 -8.87
N GLY A 53 13.37 -6.08 -8.43
CA GLY A 53 13.65 -7.10 -7.43
C GLY A 53 14.74 -8.11 -7.84
N ILE A 54 14.72 -8.58 -9.09
CA ILE A 54 15.76 -9.46 -9.66
C ILE A 54 17.12 -8.77 -9.60
N VAL A 55 17.19 -7.51 -10.05
CA VAL A 55 18.44 -6.73 -10.05
C VAL A 55 18.92 -6.46 -8.63
N ALA A 56 18.02 -6.04 -7.73
CA ALA A 56 18.33 -5.77 -6.33
C ALA A 56 18.86 -7.01 -5.59
N LYS A 57 18.18 -8.16 -5.71
CA LYS A 57 18.57 -9.43 -5.11
C LYS A 57 19.94 -9.90 -5.62
N HIS A 58 20.20 -9.74 -6.92
CA HIS A 58 21.51 -10.06 -7.51
C HIS A 58 22.61 -9.17 -6.93
N TYR A 59 22.40 -7.85 -6.94
CA TYR A 59 23.40 -6.90 -6.47
C TYR A 59 23.68 -7.06 -4.97
N ALA A 60 22.63 -7.25 -4.16
CA ALA A 60 22.76 -7.45 -2.73
C ALA A 60 23.63 -8.66 -2.38
N ARG A 61 23.40 -9.80 -3.06
CA ARG A 61 24.17 -11.04 -2.82
C ARG A 61 25.62 -10.95 -3.28
N GLN A 62 25.88 -10.22 -4.36
CA GLN A 62 27.23 -10.13 -4.93
C GLN A 62 28.10 -9.05 -4.28
N HIS A 63 27.49 -7.97 -3.77
CA HIS A 63 28.23 -6.76 -3.43
C HIS A 63 27.91 -6.15 -2.06
N LEU A 64 26.74 -6.42 -1.47
CA LEU A 64 26.31 -5.74 -0.22
C LEU A 64 26.34 -6.65 1.00
N LEU A 65 25.90 -7.90 0.86
CA LEU A 65 25.77 -8.82 1.98
C LEU A 65 27.07 -9.62 2.22
N PRO A 66 27.42 -9.90 3.49
CA PRO A 66 28.47 -10.83 3.83
C PRO A 66 28.25 -12.22 3.21
N HIS A 67 29.33 -12.86 2.78
CA HIS A 67 29.26 -14.13 2.06
C HIS A 67 28.62 -15.26 2.89
N ASP A 68 28.92 -15.33 4.18
CA ASP A 68 28.35 -16.28 5.13
C ASP A 68 26.83 -16.13 5.26
N VAL A 69 26.33 -14.89 5.33
CA VAL A 69 24.89 -14.58 5.36
C VAL A 69 24.21 -15.05 4.06
N VAL A 70 24.82 -14.74 2.90
CA VAL A 70 24.30 -15.16 1.59
C VAL A 70 24.24 -16.68 1.50
N MET A 71 25.30 -17.38 1.89
CA MET A 71 25.35 -18.84 1.88
C MET A 71 24.35 -19.46 2.85
N ALA A 72 24.16 -18.87 4.03
CA ALA A 72 23.16 -19.33 4.99
C ALA A 72 21.74 -19.16 4.46
N HIS A 73 21.45 -18.05 3.78
CA HIS A 73 20.17 -17.82 3.13
C HIS A 73 19.91 -18.82 1.98
N GLU A 74 20.89 -19.03 1.10
CA GLU A 74 20.77 -19.94 -0.04
C GLU A 74 20.61 -21.42 0.37
N ARG A 75 21.22 -21.82 1.48
CA ARG A 75 21.08 -23.17 2.05
C ARG A 75 19.79 -23.35 2.88
N GLY A 76 19.00 -22.29 3.05
CA GLY A 76 17.79 -22.31 3.87
C GLY A 76 18.05 -22.41 5.38
N MET A 77 19.28 -22.12 5.84
CA MET A 77 19.60 -22.06 7.28
C MET A 77 19.03 -20.81 7.93
N ILE A 78 18.97 -19.71 7.18
CA ILE A 78 18.27 -18.48 7.54
C ILE A 78 17.39 -18.02 6.39
N HIS A 79 16.44 -17.14 6.66
CA HIS A 79 15.66 -16.48 5.62
C HIS A 79 15.84 -14.96 5.75
N TYR A 80 16.54 -14.35 4.80
CA TYR A 80 16.64 -12.90 4.71
C TYR A 80 15.35 -12.40 4.04
N HIS A 81 14.50 -11.73 4.80
CA HIS A 81 13.24 -11.19 4.31
C HIS A 81 13.46 -10.01 3.35
N ASP A 82 12.61 -9.93 2.32
CA ASP A 82 12.51 -8.79 1.40
C ASP A 82 13.86 -8.44 0.72
N LEU A 83 14.64 -9.46 0.37
CA LEU A 83 15.95 -9.34 -0.30
C LEU A 83 15.87 -8.69 -1.69
N ASP A 84 14.67 -8.68 -2.28
CA ASP A 84 14.31 -7.95 -3.50
C ASP A 84 14.16 -6.44 -3.28
N TYR A 85 14.12 -5.97 -2.03
CA TYR A 85 14.11 -4.54 -1.68
C TYR A 85 15.35 -4.13 -0.88
N SER A 86 15.64 -4.80 0.24
CA SER A 86 16.72 -4.47 1.18
C SER A 86 17.88 -5.46 1.05
N PRO A 87 19.16 -5.03 1.13
CA PRO A 87 19.65 -3.69 1.46
C PRO A 87 19.87 -2.77 0.24
N PHE A 88 19.48 -3.20 -0.96
CA PHE A 88 19.77 -2.45 -2.19
C PHE A 88 19.10 -1.08 -2.22
N PHE A 89 17.81 -1.02 -1.87
CA PHE A 89 17.10 0.22 -1.61
C PHE A 89 17.07 0.46 -0.09
N PRO A 90 17.38 1.68 0.39
CA PRO A 90 17.29 2.03 1.82
C PRO A 90 15.83 2.24 2.23
N MET A 91 14.99 1.24 2.00
CA MET A 91 13.58 1.20 2.36
C MET A 91 13.42 0.59 3.75
N PHE A 92 12.36 1.00 4.44
CA PHE A 92 11.97 0.41 5.71
C PHE A 92 10.92 -0.68 5.51
N ASN A 93 10.78 -1.56 6.51
CA ASN A 93 9.75 -2.60 6.53
C ASN A 93 8.39 -1.99 6.88
N CYS A 94 7.94 -2.13 8.12
CA CYS A 94 6.65 -1.62 8.57
C CYS A 94 6.81 -0.26 9.27
N MET A 95 5.74 0.54 9.25
CA MET A 95 5.69 1.77 10.05
C MET A 95 4.27 2.11 10.54
N LEU A 96 4.23 2.84 11.66
CA LEU A 96 3.04 3.54 12.14
C LEU A 96 3.08 4.97 11.62
N ILE A 97 2.07 5.35 10.84
CA ILE A 97 1.96 6.69 10.29
C ILE A 97 1.44 7.64 11.40
N ASP A 98 2.16 8.72 11.66
CA ASP A 98 1.66 9.82 12.49
C ASP A 98 0.64 10.68 11.71
N LEU A 99 -0.54 10.10 11.49
CA LEU A 99 -1.60 10.77 10.76
C LEU A 99 -2.09 12.03 11.48
N LYS A 100 -2.08 12.01 12.82
CA LYS A 100 -2.52 13.16 13.64
C LYS A 100 -1.61 14.36 13.40
N GLY A 101 -0.30 14.18 13.50
CA GLY A 101 0.67 15.25 13.23
C GLY A 101 0.49 15.81 11.81
N MET A 102 0.45 14.93 10.81
CA MET A 102 0.30 15.32 9.40
C MET A 102 -0.99 16.12 9.13
N LEU A 103 -2.13 15.71 9.69
CA LEU A 103 -3.40 16.40 9.45
C LEU A 103 -3.57 17.68 10.29
N THR A 104 -2.83 17.85 11.38
CA THR A 104 -2.98 19.04 12.26
C THR A 104 -1.95 20.12 12.00
N GLN A 105 -0.75 19.76 11.55
CA GLN A 105 0.36 20.69 11.29
C GLN A 105 0.51 21.05 9.81
N GLY A 106 -0.16 20.30 8.93
CA GLY A 106 0.13 20.34 7.50
C GLY A 106 1.42 19.60 7.16
N PHE A 107 1.62 19.30 5.89
CA PHE A 107 2.81 18.60 5.39
C PHE A 107 2.98 18.80 3.90
N LYS A 108 4.16 18.44 3.37
CA LYS A 108 4.40 18.45 1.93
C LYS A 108 4.24 17.04 1.34
N MET A 109 3.47 16.92 0.26
CA MET A 109 3.27 15.68 -0.48
C MET A 109 3.69 15.87 -1.94
N GLY A 110 4.83 15.28 -2.31
CA GLY A 110 5.47 15.57 -3.58
C GLY A 110 5.83 17.05 -3.67
N ASN A 111 5.20 17.77 -4.61
CA ASN A 111 5.39 19.21 -4.78
C ASN A 111 4.27 20.07 -4.16
N ALA A 112 3.21 19.44 -3.62
CA ALA A 112 2.08 20.15 -3.03
C ALA A 112 2.26 20.33 -1.53
N GLU A 113 1.97 21.53 -1.04
CA GLU A 113 1.83 21.81 0.39
C GLU A 113 0.38 21.55 0.79
N ILE A 114 0.19 20.67 1.75
CA ILE A 114 -1.11 20.22 2.23
C ILE A 114 -1.40 20.92 3.55
N GLU A 115 -2.40 21.80 3.53
CA GLU A 115 -2.91 22.45 4.73
C GLU A 115 -3.79 21.51 5.56
N PRO A 116 -3.96 21.78 6.88
CA PRO A 116 -4.91 21.06 7.72
C PRO A 116 -6.33 21.02 7.11
N PRO A 117 -6.94 19.83 6.96
CA PRO A 117 -8.23 19.70 6.32
C PRO A 117 -9.35 20.30 7.18
N LYS A 118 -10.31 20.98 6.53
CA LYS A 118 -11.44 21.65 7.18
C LYS A 118 -12.76 20.84 7.09
N SER A 119 -12.66 19.56 6.73
CA SER A 119 -13.80 18.64 6.67
C SER A 119 -13.35 17.17 6.70
N ILE A 120 -14.24 16.28 7.11
CA ILE A 120 -14.00 14.83 7.14
C ILE A 120 -13.74 14.25 5.75
N SER A 121 -14.42 14.78 4.73
CA SER A 121 -14.23 14.36 3.33
C SER A 121 -12.82 14.69 2.84
N THR A 122 -12.33 15.89 3.14
CA THR A 122 -10.95 16.27 2.81
C THR A 122 -9.94 15.46 3.62
N ALA A 123 -10.17 15.29 4.93
CA ALA A 123 -9.27 14.55 5.80
C ALA A 123 -9.10 13.09 5.36
N THR A 124 -10.19 12.39 5.04
CA THR A 124 -10.16 11.02 4.53
C THR A 124 -9.53 10.92 3.14
N ALA A 125 -9.76 11.89 2.25
CA ALA A 125 -9.11 11.93 0.94
C ALA A 125 -7.59 12.13 1.02
N VAL A 126 -7.13 12.99 1.94
CA VAL A 126 -5.69 13.20 2.21
C VAL A 126 -5.09 11.95 2.87
N THR A 127 -5.79 11.35 3.83
CA THR A 127 -5.38 10.09 4.48
C THR A 127 -5.15 8.97 3.47
N ALA A 128 -6.06 8.80 2.51
CA ALA A 128 -5.90 7.80 1.45
C ALA A 128 -4.65 8.05 0.57
N GLN A 129 -4.32 9.32 0.30
CA GLN A 129 -3.12 9.68 -0.44
C GLN A 129 -1.85 9.42 0.37
N ILE A 130 -1.86 9.75 1.67
CA ILE A 130 -0.74 9.44 2.58
C ILE A 130 -0.46 7.94 2.59
N ILE A 131 -1.49 7.09 2.75
CA ILE A 131 -1.33 5.63 2.76
C ILE A 131 -0.69 5.15 1.44
N ALA A 132 -1.19 5.61 0.30
CA ALA A 132 -0.65 5.22 -1.01
C ALA A 132 0.82 5.64 -1.18
N GLN A 133 1.17 6.85 -0.72
CA GLN A 133 2.55 7.34 -0.76
C GLN A 133 3.45 6.53 0.17
N VAL A 134 3.07 6.33 1.43
CA VAL A 134 3.88 5.56 2.39
C VAL A 134 4.08 4.13 1.91
N ALA A 135 3.01 3.45 1.46
CA ALA A 135 3.07 2.09 0.93
C ALA A 135 3.96 1.95 -0.31
N SER A 136 4.24 3.04 -1.04
CA SER A 136 5.15 3.05 -2.19
C SER A 136 6.62 3.26 -1.81
N HIS A 137 6.92 3.61 -0.55
CA HIS A 137 8.27 3.90 -0.05
C HIS A 137 8.74 2.89 1.02
N ILE A 138 7.89 1.92 1.37
CA ILE A 138 8.20 0.82 2.28
C ILE A 138 7.84 -0.50 1.59
N TYR A 139 8.47 -1.60 1.99
CA TYR A 139 8.13 -2.94 1.48
C TYR A 139 7.24 -3.75 2.44
N GLY A 140 7.00 -3.21 3.64
CA GLY A 140 6.16 -3.83 4.65
C GLY A 140 4.75 -3.24 4.76
N GLY A 141 4.09 -3.59 5.86
CA GLY A 141 2.77 -3.09 6.21
C GLY A 141 2.79 -1.66 6.73
N THR A 142 1.79 -0.87 6.36
CA THR A 142 1.54 0.44 6.96
C THR A 142 0.32 0.39 7.86
N THR A 143 0.41 0.99 9.05
CA THR A 143 -0.68 1.01 10.02
C THR A 143 -0.96 2.43 10.49
N ILE A 144 -2.24 2.77 10.58
CA ILE A 144 -2.72 4.01 11.20
C ILE A 144 -3.41 3.62 12.50
N ASN A 145 -2.87 4.11 13.61
CA ASN A 145 -3.44 3.84 14.92
C ASN A 145 -4.61 4.80 15.23
N ARG A 146 -5.65 4.28 15.90
CA ARG A 146 -6.79 5.06 16.44
C ARG A 146 -7.39 6.04 15.42
N ILE A 147 -7.67 5.55 14.21
CA ILE A 147 -8.12 6.41 13.12
C ILE A 147 -9.46 7.09 13.41
N ASP A 148 -10.33 6.43 14.17
CA ASP A 148 -11.57 6.97 14.72
C ASP A 148 -11.33 8.26 15.52
N GLU A 149 -10.34 8.24 16.41
CA GLU A 149 -10.00 9.42 17.22
C GLU A 149 -9.25 10.50 16.43
N VAL A 150 -8.35 10.09 15.53
CA VAL A 150 -7.63 11.03 14.67
C VAL A 150 -8.59 11.78 13.76
N LEU A 151 -9.64 11.11 13.27
CA LEU A 151 -10.61 11.71 12.35
C LEU A 151 -11.78 12.43 13.05
N ALA A 152 -12.05 12.14 14.33
CA ALA A 152 -13.15 12.72 15.08
C ALA A 152 -13.23 14.26 15.03
N PRO A 153 -12.13 15.03 15.17
CA PRO A 153 -12.20 16.50 15.07
C PRO A 153 -12.73 16.99 13.72
N PHE A 154 -12.41 16.29 12.63
CA PHE A 154 -12.87 16.65 11.28
C PHE A 154 -14.34 16.30 11.04
N VAL A 155 -14.86 15.29 11.74
CA VAL A 155 -16.30 15.00 11.79
C VAL A 155 -17.04 16.13 12.50
N SER A 156 -16.57 16.54 13.68
CA SER A 156 -17.15 17.66 14.44
C SER A 156 -17.13 18.97 13.64
N GLU A 157 -16.04 19.26 12.94
CA GLU A 157 -15.93 20.45 12.09
C GLU A 157 -16.91 20.41 10.92
N SER A 158 -17.10 19.23 10.31
CA SER A 158 -18.08 19.05 9.23
C SER A 158 -19.51 19.25 9.74
N PHE A 159 -19.83 18.76 10.94
CA PHE A 159 -21.13 18.97 11.57
C PHE A 159 -21.41 20.45 11.81
N LYS A 160 -20.46 21.18 12.41
CA LYS A 160 -20.56 22.64 12.62
C LYS A 160 -20.81 23.37 11.30
N LYS A 161 -20.07 23.01 10.25
CA LYS A 161 -20.26 23.58 8.91
C LYS A 161 -21.67 23.32 8.36
N HIS A 162 -22.16 22.09 8.45
CA HIS A 162 -23.50 21.76 7.96
C HIS A 162 -24.62 22.43 8.78
N ARG A 163 -24.44 22.53 10.10
CA ARG A 163 -25.37 23.24 10.98
C ARG A 163 -25.45 24.72 10.64
N LYS A 164 -24.30 25.38 10.46
CA LYS A 164 -24.24 26.78 10.04
C LYS A 164 -24.99 27.02 8.73
N ILE A 165 -24.79 26.14 7.74
CA ILE A 165 -25.53 26.18 6.47
C ILE A 165 -27.04 26.01 6.71
N ALA A 166 -27.44 25.08 7.58
CA ALA A 166 -28.86 24.87 7.85
C ALA A 166 -29.51 26.10 8.51
N GLU A 167 -28.80 26.77 9.41
CA GLU A 167 -29.22 28.02 10.06
C GLU A 167 -29.31 29.18 9.05
N GLU A 168 -28.28 29.35 8.19
CA GLU A 168 -28.25 30.37 7.13
C GLU A 168 -29.43 30.25 6.16
N TRP A 169 -29.81 29.01 5.83
CA TRP A 169 -30.91 28.71 4.90
C TRP A 169 -32.25 28.44 5.59
N GLN A 170 -32.34 28.69 6.91
CA GLN A 170 -33.54 28.51 7.73
C GLN A 170 -34.22 27.14 7.56
N ILE A 171 -33.42 26.08 7.52
CA ILE A 171 -33.93 24.71 7.45
C ILE A 171 -34.65 24.39 8.77
N PRO A 172 -35.92 23.91 8.74
CA PRO A 172 -36.72 23.70 9.95
C PRO A 172 -36.08 22.78 11.00
N ASP A 173 -35.35 21.75 10.55
CA ASP A 173 -34.57 20.83 11.40
C ASP A 173 -33.08 20.97 11.09
N ALA A 174 -32.47 22.03 11.63
CA ALA A 174 -31.05 22.33 11.39
C ALA A 174 -30.11 21.23 11.93
N GLU A 175 -30.46 20.65 13.06
CA GLU A 175 -29.65 19.62 13.71
C GLU A 175 -29.77 18.26 13.00
N GLY A 176 -30.98 17.84 12.63
CA GLY A 176 -31.19 16.64 11.82
C GLY A 176 -30.58 16.76 10.42
N TYR A 177 -30.66 17.94 9.80
CA TYR A 177 -29.94 18.22 8.55
C TYR A 177 -28.43 18.05 8.73
N ALA A 178 -27.85 18.69 9.77
CA ALA A 178 -26.43 18.63 10.03
C ALA A 178 -25.95 17.19 10.30
N ARG A 179 -26.72 16.42 11.08
CA ARG A 179 -26.44 15.02 11.38
C ARG A 179 -26.47 14.16 10.11
N ALA A 180 -27.56 14.23 9.34
CA ALA A 180 -27.72 13.45 8.11
C ALA A 180 -26.63 13.76 7.06
N ARG A 181 -26.27 15.04 6.91
CA ARG A 181 -25.19 15.46 5.99
C ARG A 181 -23.82 15.02 6.47
N THR A 182 -23.55 15.10 7.77
CA THR A 182 -22.28 14.66 8.36
C THR A 182 -22.12 13.16 8.26
N GLU A 183 -23.17 12.38 8.56
CA GLU A 183 -23.17 10.92 8.43
C GLU A 183 -22.92 10.51 6.98
N LYS A 184 -23.64 11.11 6.02
CA LYS A 184 -23.36 10.87 4.59
C LYS A 184 -21.92 11.23 4.23
N SER A 185 -21.40 12.33 4.77
CA SER A 185 -20.02 12.79 4.52
C SER A 185 -18.96 11.98 5.26
N ALA A 186 -19.31 11.18 6.27
CA ALA A 186 -18.40 10.24 6.91
C ALA A 186 -18.43 8.87 6.19
N THR A 187 -19.62 8.43 5.76
CA THR A 187 -19.84 7.11 5.15
C THR A 187 -19.46 7.07 3.65
N THR A 188 -19.69 8.14 2.90
CA THR A 188 -19.30 8.20 1.48
C THR A 188 -17.78 8.18 1.31
N PRO A 189 -17.00 8.89 2.13
CA PRO A 189 -15.56 8.78 2.09
C PRO A 189 -15.02 7.52 2.73
N SER A 190 -15.66 6.89 3.73
CA SER A 190 -15.20 5.59 4.23
C SER A 190 -15.34 4.48 3.17
N SER A 191 -16.45 4.46 2.44
CA SER A 191 -16.62 3.58 1.27
C SER A 191 -15.68 3.93 0.13
N ARG A 192 -15.47 5.22 -0.17
CA ARG A 192 -14.49 5.66 -1.17
C ARG A 192 -13.05 5.40 -0.73
N TRP A 193 -12.75 5.44 0.56
CA TRP A 193 -11.46 5.13 1.15
C TRP A 193 -11.18 3.64 1.04
N SER A 194 -12.15 2.80 1.42
CA SER A 194 -12.11 1.36 1.17
C SER A 194 -11.91 1.05 -0.32
N MET A 195 -12.65 1.73 -1.22
CA MET A 195 -12.47 1.57 -2.66
C MET A 195 -11.11 2.06 -3.15
N ARG A 196 -10.63 3.23 -2.73
CA ARG A 196 -9.34 3.78 -3.15
C ARG A 196 -8.19 2.91 -2.68
N LEU A 197 -8.22 2.45 -1.42
CA LEU A 197 -7.25 1.47 -0.94
C LEU A 197 -7.31 0.19 -1.79
N THR A 198 -8.50 -0.33 -2.07
CA THR A 198 -8.66 -1.57 -2.85
C THR A 198 -8.33 -1.42 -4.34
N HIS A 199 -8.36 -0.20 -4.90
CA HIS A 199 -8.05 0.05 -6.33
C HIS A 199 -6.64 0.59 -6.56
N CYS A 200 -6.03 1.24 -5.56
CA CYS A 200 -4.62 1.58 -5.57
C CYS A 200 -3.75 0.37 -5.20
N ILE A 201 -4.32 -0.65 -4.55
CA ILE A 201 -3.69 -1.96 -4.29
C ILE A 201 -4.17 -2.94 -5.38
N PRO A 202 -3.29 -3.81 -5.94
CA PRO A 202 -3.66 -4.68 -7.06
C PRO A 202 -4.86 -5.62 -6.77
N PRO A 203 -5.59 -6.04 -7.83
CA PRO A 203 -6.88 -6.75 -7.75
C PRO A 203 -6.97 -8.04 -6.94
N THR A 204 -5.86 -8.66 -6.56
CA THR A 204 -5.82 -10.02 -6.00
C THR A 204 -5.95 -10.05 -4.47
N ALA A 205 -5.85 -8.90 -3.78
CA ALA A 205 -6.15 -8.76 -2.35
C ALA A 205 -7.67 -8.82 -2.02
N ARG A 206 -8.54 -9.01 -3.03
CA ARG A 206 -10.01 -8.96 -2.91
C ARG A 206 -10.65 -10.09 -2.09
N ARG A 207 -9.92 -11.14 -1.68
CA ARG A 207 -10.54 -12.39 -1.14
C ARG A 207 -10.72 -12.49 0.38
N ARG A 208 -10.42 -11.46 1.19
CA ARG A 208 -10.51 -11.59 2.67
C ARG A 208 -11.28 -10.51 3.42
N SER A 209 -11.99 -9.61 2.75
CA SER A 209 -12.82 -8.60 3.41
C SER A 209 -14.28 -8.68 2.97
N SER A 210 -14.93 -9.80 3.23
CA SER A 210 -16.39 -9.83 3.40
C SER A 210 -16.69 -9.58 4.88
N PRO A 211 -17.62 -8.68 5.23
CA PRO A 211 -18.06 -8.55 6.61
C PRO A 211 -18.87 -9.80 6.94
N SER A 212 -18.37 -10.64 7.84
CA SER A 212 -19.18 -11.68 8.48
C SER A 212 -20.23 -10.98 9.33
N GLY A 213 -21.40 -10.76 8.74
CA GLY A 213 -22.61 -10.39 9.47
C GLY A 213 -22.89 -11.47 10.52
N SER A 214 -22.91 -11.07 11.78
CA SER A 214 -23.40 -11.86 12.89
C SER A 214 -24.89 -12.16 12.69
N ALA A 215 -25.19 -13.35 12.17
CA ALA A 215 -26.52 -13.94 12.28
C ALA A 215 -26.51 -14.88 13.49
N LEU A 216 -26.99 -14.37 14.64
CA LEU A 216 -27.49 -15.24 15.71
C LEU A 216 -28.78 -15.92 15.22
N ALA A 217 -28.84 -17.24 15.32
CA ALA A 217 -30.06 -18.05 15.25
C ALA A 217 -29.82 -19.39 16.00
N PRO A 218 -30.86 -20.04 16.53
CA PRO A 218 -30.93 -20.38 17.96
C PRO A 218 -30.53 -21.82 18.29
N ALA A 219 -30.22 -22.03 19.58
CA ALA A 219 -29.95 -23.34 20.17
C ALA A 219 -31.15 -24.27 20.01
N GLY A 220 -31.02 -25.24 19.11
CA GLY A 220 -31.94 -26.37 18.94
C GLY A 220 -31.66 -27.45 19.97
N ASN A 221 -32.66 -27.66 20.82
CA ASN A 221 -32.83 -28.71 21.80
C ASN A 221 -32.50 -30.11 21.23
N ARG A 222 -31.63 -30.89 21.89
CA ARG A 222 -31.51 -32.34 21.66
C ARG A 222 -31.91 -33.06 22.94
N GLY A 223 -33.05 -33.74 22.86
CA GLY A 223 -33.25 -35.01 23.56
C GLY A 223 -32.59 -36.15 22.80
#